data_AF-A0A7Y5EEF7-F1
#
_entry.id   AF-A0A7Y5EEF7-F1
#
_cell.length_a   1.000
_cell.length_b   1.000
_cell.length_c   1.000
_cell.angle_alpha   90.00
_cell.angle_beta   90.00
_cell.angle_gamma   90.00
#
_symmetry.space_group_name_H-M   'P 1'
#
loop_
_entity.id
_entity.type
_entity.pdbx_description
1 polymer ?
#
loop_
_entity_poly.entity_id
_entity_poly.type
_entity_poly.pdbx_seq_one_letter_code
_entity_poly.pdbx_strand_id
1 'polypeptide(L)'
;LGSARHPATGRLYTEMVFQPMLELLAYLRSRGFRTYIVSGGEVAFMRAFAEKVYGIPPEQVIGTTLAAEFRDADSQLTIQRLPKVTHNDDGPGKPVSIDAVIGRRPILAFGNSDGDLQMLQWTTAGPGRRFAGLVHHTDAGREWAYDRQSSIGRLDKALDAALANGWTVVDMAKEWRRVYPFETASPSGTAGAQQSVSIR
;
A
#
# COMPACT_ATOMS: atom_id res chain seq x y z
N LEU A 1 -9.41 16.75 -4.66
CA LEU A 1 -8.17 16.24 -4.05
C LEU A 1 -7.07 17.29 -3.93
N GLY A 2 -6.76 18.07 -4.98
CA GLY A 2 -5.58 18.95 -5.00
C GLY A 2 -5.46 20.03 -3.90
N SER A 3 -6.55 20.37 -3.21
CA SER A 3 -6.56 21.38 -2.14
C SER A 3 -7.05 20.87 -0.78
N ALA A 4 -7.46 19.60 -0.69
CA ALA A 4 -8.02 19.05 0.54
C ALA A 4 -6.90 18.82 1.57
N ARG A 5 -7.12 19.30 2.80
CA ARG A 5 -6.12 19.26 3.88
C ARG A 5 -6.55 18.31 4.99
N HIS A 6 -5.56 17.64 5.57
CA HIS A 6 -5.71 16.81 6.73
C HIS A 6 -5.97 17.68 7.98
N PRO A 7 -7.02 17.41 8.77
CA PRO A 7 -7.46 18.31 9.83
C PRO A 7 -6.44 18.47 10.96
N ALA A 8 -5.70 17.40 11.32
CA ALA A 8 -4.75 17.47 12.43
C ALA A 8 -3.40 18.08 12.04
N THR A 9 -2.95 17.91 10.81
CA THR A 9 -1.59 18.33 10.38
C THR A 9 -1.61 19.57 9.49
N GLY A 10 -2.77 19.95 8.94
CA GLY A 10 -2.92 21.05 7.99
C GLY A 10 -2.27 20.81 6.62
N ARG A 11 -1.65 19.65 6.39
CA ARG A 11 -0.99 19.28 5.13
C ARG A 11 -2.00 18.78 4.10
N LEU A 12 -1.68 18.85 2.81
CA LEU A 12 -2.52 18.24 1.79
C LEU A 12 -2.57 16.72 2.01
N TYR A 13 -3.69 16.08 1.70
CA TYR A 13 -3.77 14.62 1.78
C TYR A 13 -2.72 13.92 0.90
N THR A 14 -2.28 14.55 -0.20
CA THR A 14 -1.19 14.04 -1.04
C THR A 14 0.20 14.15 -0.40
N GLU A 15 0.34 14.91 0.69
CA GLU A 15 1.57 14.99 1.50
C GLU A 15 1.55 14.01 2.70
N MET A 16 0.38 13.45 3.02
CA MET A 16 0.19 12.46 4.10
C MET A 16 0.55 11.06 3.61
N VAL A 17 1.80 10.88 3.18
CA VAL A 17 2.34 9.61 2.68
C VAL A 17 3.55 9.20 3.48
N PHE A 18 3.85 7.90 3.52
CA PHE A 18 4.96 7.39 4.32
C PHE A 18 6.29 7.49 3.56
N GLN A 19 7.22 8.27 4.09
CA GLN A 19 8.55 8.48 3.50
C GLN A 19 9.30 7.15 3.28
N PRO A 20 9.33 6.19 4.22
CA PRO A 20 10.00 4.90 4.00
C PRO A 20 9.38 4.08 2.87
N MET A 21 8.07 4.22 2.62
CA MET A 21 7.40 3.53 1.51
C MET A 21 7.74 4.19 0.17
N LEU A 22 7.91 5.51 0.10
CA LEU A 22 8.42 6.18 -1.10
C LEU A 22 9.83 5.72 -1.43
N GLU A 23 10.69 5.60 -0.42
CA GLU A 23 12.06 5.09 -0.55
C GLU A 23 12.08 3.63 -1.02
N LEU A 24 11.23 2.77 -0.44
CA LEU A 24 11.08 1.38 -0.88
C LEU A 24 10.64 1.30 -2.34
N LEU A 25 9.64 2.08 -2.75
CA LEU A 25 9.17 2.10 -4.14
C LEU A 25 10.28 2.56 -5.10
N ALA A 26 11.02 3.61 -4.75
CA ALA A 26 12.16 4.08 -5.53
C ALA A 26 13.26 3.02 -5.63
N TYR A 27 13.59 2.36 -4.51
CA TYR A 27 14.55 1.28 -4.46
C TYR A 27 14.14 0.12 -5.36
N LEU A 28 12.91 -0.37 -5.24
CA LEU A 28 12.40 -1.48 -6.06
C LEU A 28 12.45 -1.16 -7.56
N ARG A 29 12.00 0.03 -7.97
CA ARG A 29 12.09 0.46 -9.36
C ARG A 29 13.54 0.54 -9.86
N SER A 30 14.47 1.03 -9.04
CA SER A 30 15.90 1.05 -9.39
C SER A 30 16.50 -0.35 -9.60
N ARG A 31 15.84 -1.39 -9.06
CA ARG A 31 16.20 -2.81 -9.23
C ARG A 31 15.37 -3.51 -10.32
N GLY A 32 14.64 -2.77 -11.14
CA GLY A 32 13.87 -3.31 -12.27
C GLY A 32 12.52 -3.92 -11.89
N PHE A 33 12.05 -3.74 -10.65
CA PHE A 33 10.70 -4.16 -10.28
C PHE A 33 9.66 -3.24 -10.91
N ARG A 34 8.54 -3.82 -11.33
CA ARG A 34 7.30 -3.09 -11.62
C ARG A 34 6.50 -2.98 -10.33
N THR A 35 6.16 -1.76 -9.93
CA THR A 35 5.49 -1.48 -8.65
C THR A 35 4.02 -1.16 -8.89
N TYR A 36 3.12 -1.95 -8.28
CA TYR A 36 1.67 -1.77 -8.41
C TYR A 36 1.05 -1.30 -7.09
N ILE A 37 -0.07 -0.59 -7.18
CA ILE A 37 -1.00 -0.36 -6.06
C ILE A 37 -2.16 -1.34 -6.21
N VAL A 38 -2.53 -2.01 -5.10
CA VAL A 38 -3.70 -2.90 -5.01
C VAL A 38 -4.50 -2.51 -3.77
N SER A 39 -5.68 -1.93 -3.95
CA SER A 39 -6.38 -1.19 -2.90
C SER A 39 -7.89 -1.40 -2.95
N GLY A 40 -8.51 -1.60 -1.79
CA GLY A 40 -9.97 -1.60 -1.68
C GLY A 40 -10.62 -0.26 -2.02
N GLY A 41 -9.84 0.83 -2.13
CA GLY A 41 -10.30 2.13 -2.61
C GLY A 41 -10.67 2.13 -4.09
N GLU A 42 -11.52 3.07 -4.50
CA GLU A 42 -11.96 3.18 -5.89
C GLU A 42 -10.80 3.54 -6.83
N VAL A 43 -10.68 2.80 -7.93
CA VAL A 43 -9.50 2.85 -8.81
C VAL A 43 -9.28 4.23 -9.45
N ALA A 44 -10.34 4.92 -9.89
CA ALA A 44 -10.20 6.24 -10.52
C ALA A 44 -9.79 7.32 -9.50
N PHE A 45 -10.28 7.23 -8.27
CA PHE A 45 -9.86 8.08 -7.17
C PHE A 45 -8.37 7.91 -6.87
N MET A 46 -7.88 6.67 -6.78
CA MET A 46 -6.45 6.39 -6.58
C MET A 46 -5.60 6.92 -7.74
N ARG A 47 -6.03 6.70 -8.99
CA ARG A 47 -5.35 7.17 -10.21
C ARG A 47 -5.19 8.69 -10.27
N ALA A 48 -6.09 9.46 -9.64
CA ALA A 48 -6.04 10.92 -9.65
C ALA A 48 -4.79 11.52 -8.97
N PHE A 49 -4.07 10.73 -8.15
CA PHE A 49 -2.87 11.20 -7.47
C PHE A 49 -1.70 10.21 -7.44
N ALA A 50 -1.94 8.91 -7.69
CA ALA A 50 -0.92 7.86 -7.53
C ALA A 50 0.35 8.11 -8.35
N GLU A 51 0.22 8.58 -9.59
CA GLU A 51 1.38 8.84 -10.45
C GLU A 51 2.24 9.97 -9.89
N LYS A 52 1.62 11.10 -9.54
CA LYS A 52 2.32 12.26 -8.98
C LYS A 52 2.97 11.96 -7.63
N VAL A 53 2.30 11.17 -6.78
CA VAL A 53 2.69 10.97 -5.38
C VAL A 53 3.64 9.77 -5.22
N TYR A 54 3.36 8.66 -5.89
CA TYR A 54 4.10 7.40 -5.73
C TYR A 54 4.99 7.06 -6.93
N GLY A 55 4.86 7.79 -8.05
CA GLY A 55 5.50 7.42 -9.32
C GLY A 55 4.94 6.13 -9.90
N ILE A 56 3.67 5.81 -9.63
CA ILE A 56 2.97 4.61 -10.11
C ILE A 56 1.94 5.05 -11.15
N PRO A 57 2.13 4.72 -12.44
CA PRO A 57 1.26 5.18 -13.51
C PRO A 57 -0.12 4.52 -13.46
N PRO A 58 -1.16 5.08 -14.10
CA PRO A 58 -2.53 4.63 -13.95
C PRO A 58 -2.78 3.14 -14.25
N GLU A 59 -2.07 2.57 -15.22
CA GLU A 59 -2.13 1.16 -15.59
C GLU A 59 -1.50 0.20 -14.56
N GLN A 60 -0.77 0.74 -13.58
CA GLN A 60 -0.22 0.00 -12.44
C GLN A 60 -1.02 0.24 -11.14
N VAL A 61 -2.20 0.86 -11.25
CA VAL A 61 -3.15 1.05 -10.14
C VAL A 61 -4.34 0.12 -10.32
N ILE A 62 -4.52 -0.76 -9.34
CA ILE A 62 -5.61 -1.72 -9.20
C ILE A 62 -6.44 -1.30 -7.99
N GLY A 63 -7.76 -1.30 -8.14
CA GLY A 63 -8.66 -1.02 -7.04
C GLY A 63 -10.11 -1.38 -7.35
N THR A 64 -10.98 -1.09 -6.38
CA THR A 64 -12.42 -1.30 -6.51
C THR A 64 -12.94 -0.57 -7.75
N THR A 65 -13.67 -1.29 -8.61
CA THR A 65 -14.07 -0.81 -9.93
C THR A 65 -15.57 -0.60 -9.99
N LEU A 66 -15.98 0.59 -10.42
CA LEU A 66 -17.37 0.90 -10.74
C LEU A 66 -17.66 0.59 -12.22
N ALA A 67 -18.90 0.23 -12.52
CA ALA A 67 -19.36 0.12 -13.89
C ALA A 67 -19.18 1.46 -14.60
N ALA A 68 -18.86 1.40 -15.88
CA ALA A 68 -18.78 2.56 -16.73
C ALA A 68 -19.38 2.26 -18.10
N GLU A 69 -19.85 3.30 -18.76
CA GLU A 69 -20.39 3.22 -20.11
C GLU A 69 -19.71 4.26 -21.00
N PHE A 70 -19.52 3.89 -22.25
CA PHE A 70 -19.12 4.82 -23.28
C PHE A 70 -20.31 5.71 -23.63
N ARG A 71 -20.11 7.02 -23.56
CA ARG A 71 -21.10 8.02 -23.96
C ARG A 71 -20.59 8.76 -25.18
N ASP A 72 -21.43 8.76 -26.21
CA ASP A 72 -21.31 9.60 -27.38
C ASP A 72 -22.47 10.60 -27.34
N ALA A 73 -22.18 11.83 -26.92
CA ALA A 73 -23.14 12.92 -26.82
C ALA A 73 -22.46 14.26 -27.14
N ASP A 74 -23.13 15.14 -27.88
CA ASP A 74 -22.68 16.51 -28.16
C ASP A 74 -21.25 16.60 -28.74
N SER A 75 -20.87 15.65 -29.61
CA SER A 75 -19.52 15.53 -30.18
C SER A 75 -18.39 15.30 -29.14
N GLN A 76 -18.74 14.89 -27.92
CA GLN A 76 -17.78 14.50 -26.88
C GLN A 76 -17.89 13.01 -26.57
N LEU A 77 -16.78 12.31 -26.81
CA LEU A 77 -16.63 10.91 -26.44
C LEU A 77 -16.11 10.82 -25.00
N THR A 78 -16.92 10.28 -24.10
CA THR A 78 -16.58 10.20 -22.67
C THR A 78 -16.83 8.81 -22.10
N ILE A 79 -16.18 8.52 -20.98
CA ILE A 79 -16.45 7.34 -20.15
C ILE A 79 -17.20 7.82 -18.91
N GLN A 80 -18.49 7.51 -18.83
CA GLN A 80 -19.33 7.88 -17.71
C GLN A 80 -19.33 6.76 -16.67
N ARG A 81 -18.95 7.08 -15.42
CA ARG A 81 -19.05 6.15 -14.29
C ARG A 81 -20.50 6.03 -13.83
N LEU A 82 -20.91 4.81 -13.54
CA LEU A 82 -22.21 4.46 -12.99
C LEU A 82 -22.08 4.17 -11.49
N PRO A 83 -23.12 4.43 -10.68
CA PRO A 83 -23.12 4.14 -9.24
C PRO A 83 -23.35 2.64 -8.96
N LYS A 84 -22.55 1.77 -9.59
CA LYS A 84 -22.63 0.31 -9.45
C LYS A 84 -21.24 -0.27 -9.32
N VAL A 85 -20.95 -0.90 -8.19
CA VAL A 85 -19.70 -1.66 -8.01
C VAL A 85 -19.75 -2.91 -8.88
N THR A 86 -18.68 -3.14 -9.64
CA THR A 86 -18.50 -4.33 -10.49
C THR A 86 -17.50 -5.31 -9.90
N HIS A 87 -16.51 -4.79 -9.17
CA HIS A 87 -15.52 -5.59 -8.47
C HIS A 87 -15.05 -4.87 -7.21
N ASN A 88 -15.01 -5.59 -6.08
CA ASN A 88 -14.47 -5.10 -4.80
C ASN A 88 -13.05 -5.62 -4.62
N ASP A 89 -12.06 -4.72 -4.61
CA ASP A 89 -10.62 -5.07 -4.55
C ASP A 89 -10.11 -5.14 -3.10
N ASP A 90 -10.83 -5.87 -2.23
CA ASP A 90 -10.48 -6.01 -0.82
C ASP A 90 -10.55 -7.48 -0.36
N GLY A 91 -9.66 -7.85 0.57
CA GLY A 91 -9.52 -9.22 1.07
C GLY A 91 -9.29 -10.21 -0.08
N PRO A 92 -10.18 -11.23 -0.26
CA PRO A 92 -10.08 -12.18 -1.37
C PRO A 92 -10.18 -11.54 -2.78
N GLY A 93 -10.68 -10.32 -2.92
CA GLY A 93 -10.73 -9.61 -4.20
C GLY A 93 -9.33 -9.26 -4.74
N LYS A 94 -8.40 -8.88 -3.86
CA LYS A 94 -7.04 -8.48 -4.24
C LYS A 94 -6.29 -9.51 -5.09
N PRO A 95 -6.16 -10.79 -4.70
CA PRO A 95 -5.49 -11.78 -5.54
C PRO A 95 -6.22 -12.01 -6.88
N VAL A 96 -7.55 -11.89 -6.92
CA VAL A 96 -8.34 -12.00 -8.16
C VAL A 96 -8.02 -10.84 -9.11
N SER A 97 -7.97 -9.60 -8.60
CA SER A 97 -7.61 -8.44 -9.42
C SER A 97 -6.16 -8.50 -9.93
N ILE A 98 -5.23 -8.94 -9.07
CA ILE A 98 -3.83 -9.15 -9.45
C ILE A 98 -3.74 -10.13 -10.61
N ASP A 99 -4.44 -11.26 -10.54
CA ASP A 99 -4.45 -12.26 -11.61
C ASP A 99 -5.09 -11.69 -12.89
N ALA A 100 -6.25 -11.04 -12.76
CA ALA A 100 -6.98 -10.50 -13.91
C ALA A 100 -6.24 -9.36 -14.65
N VAL A 101 -5.54 -8.48 -13.92
CA VAL A 101 -4.91 -7.29 -14.49
C VAL A 101 -3.43 -7.54 -14.85
N ILE A 102 -2.69 -8.21 -13.97
CA ILE A 102 -1.25 -8.42 -14.14
C ILE A 102 -0.97 -9.76 -14.84
N GLY A 103 -1.83 -10.76 -14.64
CA GLY A 103 -1.63 -12.12 -15.16
C GLY A 103 -0.43 -12.83 -14.54
N ARG A 104 0.09 -12.32 -13.42
CA ARG A 104 1.31 -12.82 -12.77
C ARG A 104 1.19 -12.71 -11.27
N ARG A 105 1.57 -13.79 -10.57
CA ARG A 105 1.72 -13.78 -9.12
C ARG A 105 2.89 -12.88 -8.72
N PRO A 106 2.71 -11.93 -7.78
CA PRO A 106 3.80 -11.11 -7.27
C PRO A 106 4.86 -11.95 -6.57
N ILE A 107 6.08 -11.43 -6.51
CA ILE A 107 7.16 -12.01 -5.70
C ILE A 107 7.36 -11.29 -4.37
N LEU A 108 6.78 -10.10 -4.24
CA LEU A 108 6.85 -9.22 -3.08
C LEU A 108 5.50 -8.50 -2.94
N ALA A 109 4.95 -8.46 -1.72
CA ALA A 109 3.76 -7.68 -1.40
C ALA A 109 3.88 -7.07 0.01
N PHE A 110 3.31 -5.88 0.18
CA PHE A 110 3.15 -5.19 1.46
C PHE A 110 1.67 -4.89 1.69
N GLY A 111 1.22 -5.01 2.94
CA GLY A 111 -0.10 -4.60 3.40
C GLY A 111 -0.02 -3.92 4.76
N ASN A 112 -1.17 -3.57 5.33
CA ASN A 112 -1.26 -3.05 6.70
C ASN A 112 -2.55 -3.47 7.42
N SER A 113 -3.39 -4.30 6.81
CA SER A 113 -4.69 -4.68 7.35
C SER A 113 -5.07 -6.12 7.02
N ASP A 114 -6.15 -6.60 7.62
CA ASP A 114 -6.77 -7.89 7.31
C ASP A 114 -7.29 -7.95 5.86
N GLY A 115 -7.59 -6.81 5.24
CA GLY A 115 -7.93 -6.72 3.82
C GLY A 115 -6.77 -7.10 2.88
N ASP A 116 -5.54 -7.16 3.40
CA ASP A 116 -4.35 -7.57 2.65
C ASP A 116 -4.02 -9.05 2.82
N LEU A 117 -4.66 -9.75 3.75
CA LEU A 117 -4.29 -11.11 4.15
C LEU A 117 -4.18 -12.06 2.94
N GLN A 118 -5.21 -12.14 2.10
CA GLN A 118 -5.23 -13.06 0.97
C GLN A 118 -4.23 -12.67 -0.13
N MET A 119 -3.94 -11.37 -0.29
CA MET A 119 -2.88 -10.91 -1.20
C MET A 119 -1.50 -11.40 -0.74
N LEU A 120 -1.22 -11.29 0.56
CA LEU A 120 0.05 -11.75 1.15
C LEU A 120 0.17 -13.29 1.10
N GLN A 121 -0.91 -14.01 1.41
CA GLN A 121 -0.98 -15.48 1.27
C GLN A 121 -0.74 -15.91 -0.18
N TRP A 122 -1.42 -15.28 -1.14
CA TRP A 122 -1.27 -15.60 -2.56
C TRP A 122 0.16 -15.36 -3.06
N THR A 123 0.75 -14.22 -2.69
CA THR A 123 2.12 -13.86 -3.05
C THR A 123 3.13 -14.90 -2.56
N THR A 124 2.98 -15.34 -1.30
CA THR A 124 3.91 -16.27 -0.65
C THR A 124 3.69 -17.74 -1.02
N ALA A 125 2.52 -18.11 -1.53
CA ALA A 125 2.23 -19.47 -2.01
C ALA A 125 2.99 -19.88 -3.29
N GLY A 126 3.75 -18.97 -3.92
CA GLY A 126 4.51 -19.24 -5.15
C GLY A 126 5.86 -19.92 -4.89
N PRO A 127 6.41 -20.66 -5.87
CA PRO A 127 7.69 -21.34 -5.72
C PRO A 127 8.87 -20.36 -5.71
N GLY A 128 9.91 -20.66 -4.93
CA GLY A 128 11.13 -19.86 -4.83
C GLY A 128 11.01 -18.70 -3.83
N ARG A 129 11.98 -17.78 -3.85
CA ARG A 129 12.03 -16.66 -2.90
C ARG A 129 10.81 -15.76 -3.05
N ARG A 130 10.11 -15.51 -1.94
CA ARG A 130 8.95 -14.63 -1.84
C ARG A 130 9.07 -13.75 -0.61
N PHE A 131 8.46 -12.57 -0.67
CA PHE A 131 8.42 -11.63 0.43
C PHE A 131 6.98 -11.18 0.71
N ALA A 132 6.60 -11.20 1.98
CA ALA A 132 5.39 -10.56 2.48
C ALA A 132 5.78 -9.66 3.66
N GLY A 133 5.24 -8.44 3.64
CA GLY A 133 5.46 -7.44 4.67
C GLY A 133 4.14 -6.84 5.16
N LEU A 134 4.10 -6.49 6.44
CA LEU A 134 3.04 -5.70 7.06
C LEU A 134 3.62 -4.45 7.69
N VAL A 135 2.96 -3.31 7.50
CA VAL A 135 3.20 -2.11 8.30
C VAL A 135 2.28 -2.16 9.52
N HIS A 136 2.84 -2.22 10.72
CA HIS A 136 2.10 -2.13 11.97
C HIS A 136 2.14 -0.69 12.48
N HIS A 137 0.98 -0.05 12.51
CA HIS A 137 0.78 1.31 13.00
C HIS A 137 0.87 1.32 14.54
N THR A 138 2.07 1.48 15.06
CA THR A 138 2.40 1.44 16.50
C THR A 138 2.71 2.82 17.08
N ASP A 139 2.69 3.88 16.25
CA ASP A 139 3.22 5.20 16.63
C ASP A 139 2.13 6.25 16.84
N ALA A 140 1.59 6.31 18.05
CA ALA A 140 0.59 7.32 18.42
C ALA A 140 1.15 8.76 18.52
N GLY A 141 2.49 8.93 18.48
CA GLY A 141 3.12 10.24 18.64
C GLY A 141 3.34 10.96 17.32
N ARG A 142 3.77 10.23 16.28
CA ARG A 142 4.03 10.76 14.93
C ARG A 142 2.90 10.45 13.95
N GLU A 143 2.14 9.39 14.21
CA GLU A 143 1.03 8.94 13.40
C GLU A 143 -0.15 8.53 14.30
N TRP A 144 -0.74 7.36 14.06
CA TRP A 144 -1.73 6.74 14.90
C TRP A 144 -1.22 5.37 15.37
N ALA A 145 -1.72 4.92 16.51
CA ALA A 145 -1.51 3.55 16.96
C ALA A 145 -2.85 2.81 16.88
N TYR A 146 -2.94 1.80 16.02
CA TYR A 146 -4.16 1.00 15.85
C TYR A 146 -3.86 -0.36 15.22
N ASP A 147 -4.64 -1.37 15.61
CA ASP A 147 -4.57 -2.72 15.04
C ASP A 147 -5.91 -3.48 15.16
N ARG A 148 -6.05 -4.38 16.13
CA ARG A 148 -7.12 -5.38 16.25
C ARG A 148 -8.49 -4.77 16.53
N GLN A 149 -8.53 -3.69 17.28
CA GLN A 149 -9.78 -3.03 17.70
C GLN A 149 -10.24 -1.94 16.74
N SER A 150 -9.48 -1.66 15.67
CA SER A 150 -9.83 -0.58 14.75
C SER A 150 -11.06 -0.91 13.91
N SER A 151 -11.91 0.09 13.68
CA SER A 151 -13.00 0.02 12.69
C SER A 151 -12.52 0.26 11.26
N ILE A 152 -11.35 0.89 11.08
CA ILE A 152 -10.73 1.20 9.79
C ILE A 152 -9.32 0.62 9.77
N GLY A 153 -8.96 -0.13 8.73
CA GLY A 153 -7.62 -0.71 8.61
C GLY A 153 -7.28 -1.70 9.73
N ARG A 154 -8.28 -2.46 10.21
CA ARG A 154 -8.09 -3.47 11.25
C ARG A 154 -6.97 -4.43 10.87
N LEU A 155 -6.04 -4.65 11.79
CA LEU A 155 -4.92 -5.57 11.64
C LEU A 155 -4.98 -6.59 12.79
N ASP A 156 -5.58 -7.75 12.52
CA ASP A 156 -5.85 -8.79 13.50
C ASP A 156 -5.38 -10.15 12.98
N LYS A 157 -6.11 -10.71 12.02
CA LYS A 157 -5.80 -12.01 11.42
C LYS A 157 -4.55 -11.98 10.56
N ALA A 158 -4.30 -10.87 9.86
CA ALA A 158 -3.09 -10.72 9.07
C ALA A 158 -1.83 -10.65 9.95
N LEU A 159 -1.94 -10.07 11.15
CA LEU A 159 -0.84 -10.04 12.11
C LEU A 159 -0.53 -11.44 12.65
N ASP A 160 -1.57 -12.21 13.00
CA ASP A 160 -1.39 -13.61 13.42
C ASP A 160 -0.78 -14.47 12.31
N ALA A 161 -1.24 -14.29 11.07
CA ALA A 161 -0.69 -14.98 9.91
C ALA A 161 0.78 -14.59 9.67
N ALA A 162 1.14 -13.32 9.83
CA ALA A 162 2.52 -12.88 9.67
C ALA A 162 3.46 -13.53 10.66
N LEU A 163 3.08 -13.59 11.94
CA LEU A 163 3.86 -14.27 12.98
C LEU A 163 3.99 -15.77 12.69
N ALA A 164 2.89 -16.43 12.31
CA ALA A 164 2.89 -17.85 12.03
C ALA A 164 3.69 -18.24 10.78
N ASN A 165 3.75 -17.36 9.77
CA ASN A 165 4.39 -17.64 8.48
C ASN A 165 5.74 -16.93 8.29
N GLY A 166 6.26 -16.27 9.33
CA GLY A 166 7.53 -15.55 9.28
C GLY A 166 7.54 -14.38 8.29
N TRP A 167 6.41 -13.71 8.09
CA TRP A 167 6.35 -12.48 7.29
C TRP A 167 6.99 -11.32 8.07
N THR A 168 7.53 -10.35 7.34
CA THR A 168 8.11 -9.16 7.98
C THR A 168 6.99 -8.29 8.54
N VAL A 169 7.07 -7.94 9.82
CA VAL A 169 6.18 -6.96 10.44
C VAL A 169 7.03 -5.76 10.83
N VAL A 170 6.74 -4.61 10.23
CA VAL A 170 7.44 -3.36 10.47
C VAL A 170 6.76 -2.62 11.62
N ASP A 171 7.46 -2.45 12.73
CA ASP A 171 7.00 -1.61 13.84
C ASP A 171 7.28 -0.13 13.51
N MET A 172 6.25 0.63 13.14
CA MET A 172 6.40 2.02 12.69
C MET A 172 7.15 2.89 13.72
N ALA A 173 6.81 2.76 15.00
CA ALA A 173 7.40 3.55 16.07
C ALA A 173 8.90 3.29 16.22
N LYS A 174 9.31 2.02 16.12
CA LYS A 174 10.70 1.61 16.37
C LYS A 174 11.59 1.70 15.15
N GLU A 175 11.07 1.38 13.97
CA GLU A 175 11.89 1.15 12.78
C GLU A 175 11.90 2.32 11.81
N TRP A 176 10.87 3.18 11.83
CA TRP A 176 10.85 4.34 10.95
C TRP A 176 11.52 5.52 11.65
N ARG A 177 12.63 5.99 11.08
CA ARG A 177 13.30 7.23 11.53
C ARG A 177 12.41 8.47 11.33
N ARG A 178 11.52 8.42 10.34
CA ARG A 178 10.62 9.50 9.94
C ARG A 178 9.36 8.88 9.34
N VAL A 179 8.18 9.41 9.67
CA VAL A 179 6.92 8.94 9.09
C VAL A 179 6.62 9.70 7.81
N TYR A 180 6.51 11.04 7.88
CA TYR A 180 6.09 11.86 6.74
C TYR A 180 7.22 12.66 6.06
N PRO A 181 7.19 12.85 4.73
CA PRO A 181 8.14 13.64 3.94
C PRO A 181 8.28 15.13 4.29
N PHE A 182 7.51 15.65 5.25
CA PHE A 182 7.66 17.03 5.77
C PHE A 182 8.26 17.11 7.18
N GLU A 183 8.46 16.01 7.90
CA GLU A 183 9.10 16.00 9.23
C GLU A 183 10.59 16.36 9.13
N THR A 184 11.19 17.03 10.10
CA THR A 184 12.66 17.18 10.08
C THR A 184 13.28 15.85 10.52
N ALA A 185 14.21 15.28 9.75
CA ALA A 185 14.83 14.01 10.15
C ALA A 185 15.56 14.20 11.49
N SER A 186 15.16 13.49 12.54
CA SER A 186 15.86 13.54 13.82
C SER A 186 17.31 13.10 13.62
N PRO A 187 18.30 13.78 14.24
CA PRO A 187 19.67 13.30 14.25
C PRO A 187 19.66 11.90 14.89
N SER A 188 20.21 10.92 14.18
CA SER A 188 20.21 9.52 14.60
C SER A 188 20.83 9.39 15.99
N GLY A 189 20.03 8.97 16.97
CA GLY A 189 20.57 8.38 18.19
C GLY A 189 21.44 7.19 17.81
N THR A 190 22.63 7.11 18.40
CA THR A 190 23.63 6.07 18.17
C THR A 190 23.04 4.67 18.41
N ALA A 191 22.63 3.99 17.33
CA ALA A 191 22.39 2.55 17.36
C ALA A 191 23.73 1.85 17.13
N GLY A 192 24.27 1.24 18.18
CA GLY A 192 25.41 0.34 18.09
C GLY A 192 25.05 -0.86 17.21
N ALA A 193 25.46 -0.81 15.95
CA ALA A 193 25.34 -1.94 15.04
C ALA A 193 26.50 -2.91 15.29
N GLN A 194 26.32 -3.86 16.20
CA GLN A 194 26.99 -5.15 16.07
C GLN A 194 26.29 -5.91 14.94
N GLN A 195 26.75 -5.68 13.70
CA GLN A 195 26.46 -6.58 12.60
C GLN A 195 27.41 -7.77 12.69
N SER A 196 26.89 -8.91 13.14
CA SER A 196 27.47 -10.21 12.85
C SER A 196 26.38 -11.08 12.24
N VAL A 197 26.41 -11.20 10.91
CA VAL A 197 25.75 -12.29 10.19
C VAL A 197 26.82 -12.95 9.34
N SER A 198 27.26 -14.11 9.80
CA SER A 198 28.14 -15.02 9.06
C SER A 198 27.25 -15.90 8.20
N ILE A 199 27.51 -15.98 6.89
CA ILE A 199 26.83 -16.87 5.96
C ILE A 199 27.83 -17.96 5.55
N ARG A 200 27.48 -19.21 5.82
CA ARG A 200 27.83 -20.35 4.96
C ARG A 200 26.60 -20.68 4.12
#